data_AF-A0A521U8P9-F1
#
_entry.id   AF-A0A521U8P9-F1
#
_cell.length_a   1.000
_cell.length_b   1.000
_cell.length_c   1.000
_cell.angle_alpha   90.00
_cell.angle_beta   90.00
_cell.angle_gamma   90.00
#
_symmetry.space_group_name_H-M   'P 1'
#
loop_
_entity.id
_entity.type
_entity.pdbx_description
1 polymer ?
#
loop_
_entity_poly.entity_id
_entity_poly.type
_entity_poly.pdbx_seq_one_letter_code
_entity_poly.pdbx_strand_id
1 'polypeptide(L)'
;MEPLTASDLLARWFWPHYPADVRAAPFLHRDVDANPGNNPAFAAALAEAAELFAANAEGLLGEALPFTDAGVATLARALTRARRDEWMAKSDPSSPDSHFVQVIVHAAAYLGEVMVRAHGGRWEIRRPLWESVIHRRRGGTVSPFHWLLKSLADDSVDELALASRWHVHVELHDLDLDGLPVIAPEKRLPGLKHPTYDLLVKYLHQHLPELKDVGEGFPSAAEFTERRFESLSFERLHGGRVVALHGLIPAAGERPPVVEVSWMTGRGFDHADTIPCDPGVAYFGRAVNDELIEVTVAWQGKPHTHRLSVRGHA
;
A
#
# COMPACT_ATOMS: atom_id res chain seq x y z
N MET A 1 4.79 2.75 -28.35
CA MET A 1 5.70 1.91 -27.55
C MET A 1 4.82 1.06 -26.66
N GLU A 2 5.13 -0.22 -26.53
CA GLU A 2 4.46 -1.07 -25.53
C GLU A 2 4.80 -0.54 -24.12
N PRO A 3 3.85 -0.55 -23.17
CA PRO A 3 4.08 -0.07 -21.82
C PRO A 3 5.14 -0.95 -21.12
N LEU A 4 6.12 -0.30 -20.49
CA LEU A 4 7.18 -0.97 -19.74
C LEU A 4 6.62 -1.59 -18.45
N THR A 5 6.56 -2.91 -18.37
CA THR A 5 6.04 -3.63 -17.19
C THR A 5 7.13 -3.90 -16.14
N ALA A 6 6.71 -4.28 -14.93
CA ALA A 6 7.64 -4.73 -13.88
C ALA A 6 8.44 -5.97 -14.32
N SER A 7 7.83 -6.86 -15.09
CA SER A 7 8.48 -8.04 -15.67
C SER A 7 9.54 -7.65 -16.69
N ASP A 8 9.30 -6.62 -17.51
CA ASP A 8 10.28 -6.11 -18.46
C ASP A 8 11.46 -5.47 -17.74
N LEU A 9 11.20 -4.71 -16.67
CA LEU A 9 12.26 -4.16 -15.81
C LEU A 9 13.13 -5.27 -15.22
N LEU A 10 12.51 -6.30 -14.64
CA LEU A 10 13.20 -7.46 -14.09
C LEU A 10 14.05 -8.16 -15.16
N ALA A 11 13.44 -8.53 -16.29
CA ALA A 11 14.08 -9.29 -17.35
C ALA A 11 15.24 -8.54 -18.00
N ARG A 12 15.08 -7.23 -18.19
CA ARG A 12 16.09 -6.39 -18.86
C ARG A 12 17.24 -6.02 -17.95
N TRP A 13 16.97 -5.60 -16.71
CA TRP A 13 17.96 -4.92 -15.87
C TRP A 13 18.52 -5.76 -14.73
N PHE A 14 17.83 -6.81 -14.29
CA PHE A 14 18.24 -7.56 -13.09
C PHE A 14 18.51 -9.02 -13.40
N TRP A 15 17.70 -9.65 -14.25
CA TRP A 15 17.89 -11.05 -14.66
C TRP A 15 19.30 -11.34 -15.20
N PRO A 16 19.95 -10.47 -16.01
CA PRO A 16 21.32 -10.69 -16.47
C PRO A 16 22.37 -10.76 -15.35
N HIS A 17 22.04 -10.27 -14.15
CA HIS A 17 22.93 -10.24 -12.99
C HIS A 17 22.61 -11.33 -11.95
N TYR A 18 21.60 -12.15 -12.20
CA TYR A 18 21.34 -13.31 -11.35
C TYR A 18 22.51 -14.30 -11.41
N PRO A 19 22.86 -14.96 -10.29
CA PRO A 19 23.87 -16.02 -10.31
C PRO A 19 23.51 -17.12 -11.31
N ALA A 20 24.53 -17.71 -11.95
CA ALA A 20 24.33 -18.64 -13.07
C ALA A 20 23.49 -19.88 -12.69
N ASP A 21 23.69 -20.40 -11.48
CA ASP A 21 22.91 -21.49 -10.89
C ASP A 21 21.45 -21.09 -10.64
N VAL A 22 21.20 -19.88 -10.12
CA VAL A 22 19.84 -19.36 -9.95
C VAL A 22 19.13 -19.21 -11.30
N ARG A 23 19.82 -18.73 -12.34
CA ARG A 23 19.22 -18.66 -13.69
C ARG A 23 18.92 -20.04 -14.29
N ALA A 24 19.78 -21.02 -14.03
CA ALA A 24 19.61 -22.38 -14.54
C ALA A 24 18.43 -23.11 -13.88
N ALA A 25 18.14 -22.83 -12.60
CA ALA A 25 17.02 -23.44 -11.88
C ALA A 25 16.34 -22.45 -10.89
N PRO A 26 15.55 -21.49 -11.39
CA PRO A 26 15.04 -20.38 -10.55
C PRO A 26 14.14 -20.84 -9.40
N PHE A 27 13.31 -21.85 -9.65
CA PHE A 27 12.38 -22.43 -8.68
C PHE A 27 13.08 -23.17 -7.53
N LEU A 28 14.34 -23.57 -7.70
CA LEU A 28 15.11 -24.24 -6.64
C LEU A 28 15.79 -23.26 -5.68
N HIS A 29 15.91 -21.99 -6.06
CA HIS A 29 16.81 -21.06 -5.37
C HIS A 29 16.13 -19.76 -4.93
N ARG A 30 15.05 -19.33 -5.60
CA ARG A 30 14.41 -18.04 -5.28
C ARG A 30 13.51 -18.07 -4.05
N ASP A 31 12.97 -19.22 -3.69
CA ASP A 31 12.03 -19.39 -2.58
C ASP A 31 12.62 -20.14 -1.37
N VAL A 32 13.95 -20.25 -1.34
CA VAL A 32 14.68 -20.92 -0.26
C VAL A 32 15.51 -19.88 0.47
N ASP A 33 15.49 -19.93 1.81
CA ASP A 33 16.39 -19.14 2.64
C ASP A 33 17.85 -19.54 2.31
N ALA A 34 18.58 -18.59 1.74
CA ALA A 34 19.99 -18.71 1.40
C ALA A 34 20.90 -18.60 2.64
N ASN A 35 20.35 -18.27 3.81
CA ASN A 35 21.06 -18.16 5.08
C ASN A 35 20.43 -19.02 6.20
N PRO A 36 20.27 -20.35 6.01
CA PRO A 36 19.62 -21.21 7.00
C PRO A 36 20.39 -21.29 8.33
N GLY A 37 21.69 -20.98 8.32
CA GLY A 37 22.53 -20.89 9.51
C GLY A 37 22.45 -19.56 10.27
N ASN A 38 21.61 -18.62 9.81
CA ASN A 38 21.45 -17.28 10.41
C ASN A 38 22.78 -16.53 10.62
N ASN A 39 23.67 -16.56 9.61
CA ASN A 39 24.91 -15.79 9.64
C ASN A 39 24.57 -14.29 9.65
N PRO A 40 24.97 -13.53 10.69
CA PRO A 40 24.61 -12.12 10.82
C PRO A 40 25.24 -11.22 9.75
N ALA A 41 26.30 -11.68 9.07
CA ALA A 41 26.98 -10.89 8.03
C ALA A 41 26.06 -10.54 6.86
N PHE A 42 25.09 -11.40 6.50
CA PHE A 42 24.16 -11.10 5.41
C PHE A 42 23.16 -9.99 5.77
N ALA A 43 22.63 -10.02 7.01
CA ALA A 43 21.79 -8.94 7.50
C ALA A 43 22.59 -7.63 7.62
N ALA A 44 23.83 -7.70 8.09
CA ALA A 44 24.73 -6.54 8.16
C ALA A 44 24.99 -5.94 6.77
N ALA A 45 25.18 -6.77 5.73
CA ALA A 45 25.37 -6.28 4.35
C ALA A 45 24.11 -5.56 3.80
N LEU A 46 22.90 -6.05 4.13
CA LEU A 46 21.66 -5.37 3.77
C LEU A 46 21.52 -4.04 4.53
N ALA A 47 21.86 -4.01 5.81
CA ALA A 47 21.88 -2.78 6.61
C ALA A 47 22.90 -1.76 6.08
N GLU A 48 24.10 -2.19 5.70
CA GLU A 48 25.12 -1.32 5.10
C GLU A 48 24.64 -0.74 3.76
N ALA A 49 24.06 -1.56 2.88
CA ALA A 49 23.49 -1.09 1.62
C ALA A 49 22.36 -0.06 1.83
N ALA A 50 21.50 -0.30 2.82
CA ALA A 50 20.44 0.63 3.19
C ALA A 50 20.98 1.97 3.72
N GLU A 51 22.03 1.93 4.55
CA GLU A 51 22.68 3.13 5.09
C GLU A 51 23.38 3.93 4.00
N LEU A 52 24.06 3.26 3.07
CA LEU A 52 24.64 3.89 1.88
C LEU A 52 23.56 4.56 1.03
N PHE A 53 22.41 3.92 0.84
CA PHE A 53 21.29 4.54 0.11
C PHE A 53 20.81 5.82 0.79
N ALA A 54 20.52 5.74 2.10
CA ALA A 54 20.02 6.86 2.88
C ALA A 54 21.02 8.03 2.91
N ALA A 55 22.32 7.73 3.05
CA ALA A 55 23.39 8.73 3.05
C ALA A 55 23.54 9.48 1.72
N ASN A 56 23.21 8.83 0.60
CA ASN A 56 23.27 9.44 -0.72
C ASN A 56 21.92 10.03 -1.18
N ALA A 57 20.86 9.87 -0.39
CA ALA A 57 19.49 10.18 -0.82
C ALA A 57 19.28 11.66 -1.20
N GLU A 58 19.90 12.61 -0.51
CA GLU A 58 19.79 14.03 -0.88
C GLU A 58 20.31 14.29 -2.29
N GLY A 59 21.43 13.67 -2.67
CA GLY A 59 22.00 13.80 -4.01
C GLY A 59 21.20 13.08 -5.09
N LEU A 60 20.57 11.95 -4.76
CA LEU A 60 19.80 11.15 -5.72
C LEU A 60 18.34 11.61 -5.88
N LEU A 61 17.71 12.00 -4.78
CA LEU A 61 16.26 12.22 -4.68
C LEU A 61 15.91 13.68 -4.39
N GLY A 62 16.85 14.45 -3.83
CA GLY A 62 16.65 15.83 -3.39
C GLY A 62 16.20 15.97 -1.93
N GLU A 63 16.02 14.86 -1.21
CA GLU A 63 15.55 14.83 0.18
C GLU A 63 16.28 13.75 0.97
N ALA A 64 16.42 13.96 2.28
CA ALA A 64 16.96 12.96 3.19
C ALA A 64 15.94 11.83 3.43
N LEU A 65 16.45 10.61 3.66
CA LEU A 65 15.63 9.43 3.93
C LEU A 65 15.88 8.92 5.36
N PRO A 66 15.11 9.37 6.37
CA PRO A 66 15.16 8.77 7.69
C PRO A 66 14.59 7.34 7.66
N PHE A 67 15.07 6.45 8.52
CA PHE A 67 14.57 5.07 8.63
C PHE A 67 13.20 4.98 9.33
N THR A 68 12.18 5.65 8.76
CA THR A 68 10.81 5.76 9.28
C THR A 68 9.80 5.73 8.12
N ASP A 69 8.51 5.63 8.44
CA ASP A 69 7.42 5.71 7.45
C ASP A 69 7.47 7.01 6.63
N ALA A 70 7.84 8.13 7.26
CA ALA A 70 8.02 9.40 6.58
C ALA A 70 9.11 9.35 5.50
N GLY A 71 10.20 8.62 5.76
CA GLY A 71 11.24 8.40 4.75
C GLY A 71 10.73 7.54 3.59
N VAL A 72 9.91 6.52 3.84
CA VAL A 72 9.30 5.74 2.76
C VAL A 72 8.34 6.59 1.92
N ALA A 73 7.56 7.47 2.55
CA ALA A 73 6.70 8.42 1.85
C ALA A 73 7.53 9.38 0.96
N THR A 74 8.68 9.88 1.45
CA THR A 74 9.62 10.67 0.65
C THR A 74 10.16 9.87 -0.54
N LEU A 75 10.61 8.62 -0.33
CA LEU A 75 11.03 7.75 -1.42
C LEU A 75 9.91 7.54 -2.45
N ALA A 76 8.71 7.23 -2.01
CA ALA A 76 7.57 6.99 -2.89
C ALA A 76 7.24 8.20 -3.78
N ARG A 77 7.25 9.42 -3.22
CA ARG A 77 7.07 10.67 -4.00
C ARG A 77 8.21 10.92 -4.99
N ALA A 78 9.42 10.50 -4.63
CA ALA A 78 10.60 10.67 -5.46
C ALA A 78 10.64 9.71 -6.66
N LEU A 79 9.91 8.60 -6.64
CA LEU A 79 9.85 7.60 -7.73
C LEU A 79 8.88 8.02 -8.84
N THR A 80 9.36 8.91 -9.71
CA THR A 80 8.61 9.36 -10.89
C THR A 80 9.12 8.68 -12.17
N ARG A 81 8.27 8.67 -13.20
CA ARG A 81 8.63 8.18 -14.54
C ARG A 81 9.85 8.90 -15.09
N ALA A 82 9.88 10.22 -14.99
CA ALA A 82 10.98 11.04 -15.47
C ALA A 82 12.31 10.65 -14.82
N ARG A 83 12.31 10.44 -13.50
CA ARG A 83 13.51 10.05 -12.75
C ARG A 83 13.94 8.62 -13.08
N ARG A 84 13.00 7.68 -13.17
CA ARG A 84 13.28 6.31 -13.63
C ARG A 84 13.95 6.30 -15.00
N ASP A 85 13.37 7.02 -15.96
CA ASP A 85 13.85 7.07 -17.33
C ASP A 85 15.24 7.74 -17.41
N GLU A 86 15.49 8.77 -16.58
CA GLU A 86 16.82 9.38 -16.44
C GLU A 86 17.87 8.38 -15.93
N TRP A 87 17.55 7.63 -14.87
CA TRP A 87 18.46 6.60 -14.34
C TRP A 87 18.74 5.51 -15.38
N MET A 88 17.71 5.06 -16.09
CA MET A 88 17.83 4.07 -17.16
C MET A 88 18.67 4.59 -18.33
N ALA A 89 18.50 5.85 -18.74
CA ALA A 89 19.28 6.44 -19.83
C ALA A 89 20.78 6.54 -19.53
N LYS A 90 21.16 6.60 -18.24
CA LYS A 90 22.55 6.65 -17.77
C LYS A 90 23.15 5.26 -17.46
N SER A 91 22.44 4.19 -17.80
CA SER A 91 22.76 2.83 -17.34
C SER A 91 22.93 1.84 -18.50
N ASP A 92 23.77 0.83 -18.29
CA ASP A 92 23.94 -0.32 -19.17
C ASP A 92 23.29 -1.57 -18.54
N PRO A 93 22.24 -2.17 -19.14
CA PRO A 93 21.59 -3.37 -18.60
C PRO A 93 22.50 -4.60 -18.48
N SER A 94 23.68 -4.59 -19.12
CA SER A 94 24.67 -5.66 -19.01
C SER A 94 25.66 -5.48 -17.86
N SER A 95 25.67 -4.32 -17.20
CA SER A 95 26.55 -4.02 -16.07
C SER A 95 25.79 -4.01 -14.74
N PRO A 96 26.19 -4.83 -13.74
CA PRO A 96 25.57 -4.81 -12.42
C PRO A 96 25.86 -3.51 -11.65
N ASP A 97 26.93 -2.79 -12.01
CA ASP A 97 27.33 -1.53 -11.39
C ASP A 97 26.61 -0.31 -11.99
N SER A 98 25.69 -0.56 -12.93
CA SER A 98 24.88 0.47 -13.55
C SER A 98 24.03 1.23 -12.55
N HIS A 99 23.90 2.54 -12.79
CA HIS A 99 23.24 3.46 -11.87
C HIS A 99 21.82 3.00 -11.50
N PHE A 100 21.00 2.64 -12.48
CA PHE A 100 19.64 2.15 -12.25
C PHE A 100 19.61 0.87 -11.39
N VAL A 101 20.46 -0.11 -11.68
CA VAL A 101 20.52 -1.37 -10.91
C VAL A 101 20.89 -1.10 -9.47
N GLN A 102 21.93 -0.30 -9.24
CA GLN A 102 22.43 0.04 -7.91
C GLN A 102 21.37 0.79 -7.09
N VAL A 103 20.70 1.78 -7.69
CA VAL A 103 19.63 2.54 -7.04
C VAL A 103 18.52 1.61 -6.55
N ILE A 104 18.03 0.70 -7.39
CA ILE A 104 16.90 -0.17 -7.01
C ILE A 104 17.30 -1.22 -5.97
N VAL A 105 18.49 -1.82 -6.11
CA VAL A 105 18.99 -2.80 -5.14
C VAL A 105 19.15 -2.17 -3.75
N HIS A 106 19.73 -0.97 -3.68
CA HIS A 106 19.96 -0.26 -2.43
C HIS A 106 18.65 0.30 -1.84
N ALA A 107 17.73 0.78 -2.69
CA ALA A 107 16.40 1.19 -2.26
C ALA A 107 15.59 0.01 -1.67
N ALA A 108 15.74 -1.21 -2.23
CA ALA A 108 15.08 -2.41 -1.70
C ALA A 108 15.60 -2.76 -0.30
N ALA A 109 16.92 -2.66 -0.09
CA ALA A 109 17.53 -2.84 1.22
C ALA A 109 17.05 -1.78 2.21
N TYR A 110 16.99 -0.51 1.80
CA TYR A 110 16.45 0.59 2.61
C TYR A 110 15.01 0.32 3.06
N LEU A 111 14.10 -0.03 2.14
CA LEU A 111 12.71 -0.35 2.49
C LEU A 111 12.63 -1.50 3.50
N GLY A 112 13.41 -2.57 3.29
CA GLY A 112 13.43 -3.69 4.22
C GLY A 112 13.96 -3.30 5.60
N GLU A 113 15.00 -2.47 5.67
CA GLU A 113 15.53 -1.97 6.95
C GLU A 113 14.53 -1.06 7.67
N VAL A 114 13.72 -0.26 6.98
CA VAL A 114 12.62 0.45 7.64
C VAL A 114 11.64 -0.54 8.26
N MET A 115 11.27 -1.63 7.57
CA MET A 115 10.39 -2.67 8.14
C MET A 115 11.02 -3.36 9.36
N VAL A 116 12.32 -3.66 9.31
CA VAL A 116 13.02 -4.29 10.45
C VAL A 116 13.10 -3.32 11.64
N ARG A 117 13.56 -2.10 11.42
CA ARG A 117 13.88 -1.13 12.49
C ARG A 117 12.62 -0.49 13.09
N ALA A 118 11.65 -0.10 12.27
CA ALA A 118 10.45 0.62 12.73
C ALA A 118 9.27 -0.32 13.04
N HIS A 119 9.18 -1.47 12.35
CA HIS A 119 8.00 -2.36 12.43
C HIS A 119 8.31 -3.75 13.02
N GLY A 120 9.58 -4.02 13.35
CA GLY A 120 10.00 -5.29 13.97
C GLY A 120 9.95 -6.48 13.00
N GLY A 121 10.07 -6.22 11.70
CA GLY A 121 10.21 -7.27 10.69
C GLY A 121 11.53 -8.05 10.80
N ARG A 122 11.63 -9.15 10.08
CA ARG A 122 12.82 -10.01 10.02
C ARG A 122 13.16 -10.38 8.58
N TRP A 123 14.43 -10.23 8.19
CA TRP A 123 14.92 -10.72 6.91
C TRP A 123 14.86 -12.25 6.80
N GLU A 124 14.38 -12.74 5.66
CA GLU A 124 14.75 -14.04 5.09
C GLU A 124 15.62 -13.76 3.87
N ILE A 125 16.85 -14.27 3.94
CA ILE A 125 17.88 -13.95 2.95
C ILE A 125 17.64 -14.81 1.72
N ARG A 126 17.58 -14.20 0.54
CA ARG A 126 17.45 -14.92 -0.73
C ARG A 126 18.67 -14.70 -1.61
N ARG A 127 18.73 -15.43 -2.70
CA ARG A 127 19.81 -15.33 -3.69
C ARG A 127 19.24 -15.00 -5.08
N PRO A 128 19.64 -13.88 -5.69
CA PRO A 128 20.54 -12.84 -5.18
C PRO A 128 19.99 -12.08 -3.96
N LEU A 129 20.85 -11.39 -3.21
CA LEU A 129 20.50 -10.73 -1.94
C LEU A 129 19.35 -9.73 -2.06
N TRP A 130 19.22 -9.02 -3.19
CA TRP A 130 18.12 -8.08 -3.39
C TRP A 130 16.75 -8.75 -3.54
N GLU A 131 16.67 -10.04 -3.84
CA GLU A 131 15.41 -10.79 -3.81
C GLU A 131 14.94 -11.11 -2.38
N SER A 132 15.77 -10.83 -1.36
CA SER A 132 15.45 -11.11 0.05
C SER A 132 14.10 -10.50 0.44
N VAL A 133 13.43 -11.19 1.36
CA VAL A 133 12.07 -10.84 1.79
C VAL A 133 12.05 -10.51 3.28
N ILE A 134 11.03 -9.75 3.68
CA ILE A 134 10.77 -9.42 5.07
C ILE A 134 9.58 -10.24 5.56
N HIS A 135 9.79 -11.03 6.61
CA HIS A 135 8.72 -11.55 7.44
C HIS A 135 8.24 -10.45 8.37
N ARG A 136 6.97 -10.08 8.27
CA ARG A 136 6.39 -9.06 9.14
C ARG A 136 6.10 -9.65 10.52
N ARG A 137 6.14 -8.81 11.55
CA ARG A 137 5.96 -9.22 12.95
C ARG A 137 4.66 -10.00 13.18
N ARG A 138 3.56 -9.56 12.57
CA ARG A 138 2.24 -10.19 12.69
C ARG A 138 1.92 -11.20 11.58
N GLY A 139 2.92 -11.63 10.80
CA GLY A 139 2.79 -12.67 9.78
C GLY A 139 2.78 -12.17 8.33
N GLY A 140 2.97 -13.12 7.41
CA GLY A 140 3.12 -12.86 5.98
C GLY A 140 4.47 -12.26 5.61
N THR A 141 4.71 -12.19 4.30
CA THR A 141 6.03 -11.92 3.73
C THR A 141 5.93 -10.85 2.65
N VAL A 142 6.89 -9.94 2.64
CA VAL A 142 6.98 -8.85 1.65
C VAL A 142 8.30 -8.94 0.90
N SER A 143 8.27 -8.68 -0.42
CA SER A 143 9.48 -8.47 -1.23
C SER A 143 9.62 -6.99 -1.58
N PRO A 144 10.48 -6.23 -0.87
CA PRO A 144 10.71 -4.82 -1.16
C PRO A 144 11.17 -4.56 -2.60
N PHE A 145 12.01 -5.44 -3.14
CA PHE A 145 12.48 -5.37 -4.52
C PHE A 145 11.34 -5.47 -5.53
N HIS A 146 10.46 -6.48 -5.42
CA HIS A 146 9.32 -6.60 -6.33
C HIS A 146 8.30 -5.47 -6.16
N TRP A 147 8.17 -4.90 -4.96
CA TRP A 147 7.35 -3.70 -4.78
C TRP A 147 7.92 -2.50 -5.54
N LEU A 148 9.24 -2.27 -5.50
CA LEU A 148 9.88 -1.20 -6.26
C LEU A 148 9.72 -1.39 -7.77
N LEU A 149 9.96 -2.59 -8.28
CA LEU A 149 9.78 -2.86 -9.72
C LEU A 149 8.35 -2.62 -10.17
N LYS A 150 7.36 -3.05 -9.36
CA LYS A 150 5.95 -2.76 -9.63
C LYS A 150 5.68 -1.27 -9.61
N SER A 151 6.14 -0.53 -8.60
CA SER A 151 5.95 0.92 -8.52
C SER A 151 6.68 1.73 -9.61
N LEU A 152 7.60 1.11 -10.35
CA LEU A 152 8.30 1.71 -11.48
C LEU A 152 7.76 1.26 -12.83
N ALA A 153 6.75 0.40 -12.88
CA ALA A 153 6.10 0.01 -14.13
C ALA A 153 5.23 1.14 -14.68
N ASP A 154 5.06 1.20 -16.00
CA ASP A 154 4.34 2.28 -16.69
C ASP A 154 2.88 2.45 -16.25
N ASP A 155 2.26 1.40 -15.74
CA ASP A 155 0.88 1.40 -15.26
C ASP A 155 0.71 1.96 -13.84
N SER A 156 1.79 2.24 -13.12
CA SER A 156 1.69 2.68 -11.71
C SER A 156 2.78 3.66 -11.23
N VAL A 157 3.86 3.84 -12.01
CA VAL A 157 4.82 4.92 -11.79
C VAL A 157 4.06 6.24 -11.93
N ASP A 158 4.19 7.12 -10.94
CA ASP A 158 3.41 8.36 -10.75
C ASP A 158 2.08 8.22 -9.95
N GLU A 159 1.60 7.01 -9.63
CA GLU A 159 0.40 6.81 -8.79
C GLU A 159 0.70 6.67 -7.28
N LEU A 160 1.93 6.96 -6.85
CA LEU A 160 2.40 6.71 -5.47
C LEU A 160 2.17 5.25 -5.01
N ALA A 161 2.16 4.29 -5.94
CA ALA A 161 1.83 2.89 -5.65
C ALA A 161 2.71 2.24 -4.57
N LEU A 162 3.94 2.74 -4.38
CA LEU A 162 4.80 2.31 -3.27
C LEU A 162 4.21 2.72 -1.91
N ALA A 163 3.77 3.98 -1.77
CA ALA A 163 3.19 4.48 -0.53
C ALA A 163 1.91 3.71 -0.19
N SER A 164 1.03 3.48 -1.17
CA SER A 164 -0.19 2.71 -0.95
C SER A 164 0.10 1.28 -0.49
N ARG A 165 1.06 0.58 -1.12
CA ARG A 165 1.48 -0.76 -0.68
C ARG A 165 2.09 -0.75 0.71
N TRP A 166 2.93 0.24 1.01
CA TRP A 166 3.56 0.39 2.31
C TRP A 166 2.50 0.56 3.41
N HIS A 167 1.57 1.49 3.22
CA HIS A 167 0.49 1.76 4.15
C HIS A 167 -0.33 0.48 4.44
N VAL A 168 -0.85 -0.16 3.39
CA VAL A 168 -1.71 -1.34 3.53
C VAL A 168 -0.99 -2.54 4.15
N HIS A 169 0.22 -2.84 3.68
CA HIS A 169 0.89 -4.09 4.02
C HIS A 169 1.90 -3.98 5.16
N VAL A 170 2.26 -2.77 5.60
CA VAL A 170 3.19 -2.53 6.71
C VAL A 170 2.46 -1.81 7.84
N GLU A 171 2.03 -0.56 7.62
CA GLU A 171 1.46 0.29 8.67
C GLU A 171 0.16 -0.31 9.23
N LEU A 172 -0.82 -0.63 8.38
CA LEU A 172 -2.11 -1.19 8.80
C LEU A 172 -2.01 -2.62 9.31
N HIS A 173 -1.07 -3.38 8.74
CA HIS A 173 -0.83 -4.74 9.18
C HIS A 173 -0.33 -4.78 10.63
N ASP A 174 0.56 -3.85 10.99
CA ASP A 174 1.11 -3.77 12.34
C ASP A 174 0.31 -2.88 13.30
N LEU A 175 -0.75 -2.21 12.80
CA LEU A 175 -1.65 -1.37 13.58
C LEU A 175 -2.31 -2.15 14.72
N ASP A 176 -2.08 -1.69 15.95
CA ASP A 176 -2.67 -2.24 17.16
C ASP A 176 -4.11 -1.75 17.35
N LEU A 177 -5.06 -2.47 16.74
CA LEU A 177 -6.47 -2.10 16.73
C LEU A 177 -7.08 -2.08 18.13
N ASP A 178 -6.64 -2.96 19.04
CA ASP A 178 -7.16 -3.00 20.41
C ASP A 178 -6.72 -1.78 21.24
N GLY A 179 -5.55 -1.23 20.91
CA GLY A 179 -4.99 -0.03 21.52
C GLY A 179 -5.59 1.28 21.00
N LEU A 180 -6.39 1.25 19.92
CA LEU A 180 -7.05 2.44 19.41
C LEU A 180 -8.15 2.93 20.37
N PRO A 181 -8.41 4.25 20.44
CA PRO A 181 -9.53 4.77 21.21
C PRO A 181 -10.86 4.36 20.57
N VAL A 182 -11.89 4.18 21.39
CA VAL A 182 -13.26 3.92 20.91
C VAL A 182 -13.84 5.23 20.39
N ILE A 183 -14.07 5.31 19.08
CA ILE A 183 -14.66 6.49 18.43
C ILE A 183 -16.18 6.40 18.30
N ALA A 184 -16.74 5.20 18.19
CA ALA A 184 -18.17 4.94 18.03
C ALA A 184 -18.71 4.18 19.25
N PRO A 185 -19.09 4.87 20.33
CA PRO A 185 -19.65 4.22 21.53
C PRO A 185 -21.06 3.66 21.28
N GLU A 186 -21.81 4.27 20.36
CA GLU A 186 -23.15 3.82 19.99
C GLU A 186 -23.11 2.50 19.20
N LYS A 187 -23.98 1.55 19.56
CA LYS A 187 -24.02 0.23 18.90
C LYS A 187 -24.52 0.28 17.46
N ARG A 188 -25.24 1.34 17.07
CA ARG A 188 -25.82 1.47 15.73
C ARG A 188 -25.70 2.91 15.27
N LEU A 189 -25.08 3.10 14.11
CA LEU A 189 -24.93 4.37 13.43
C LEU A 189 -26.01 4.48 12.33
N PRO A 190 -26.92 5.47 12.37
CA PRO A 190 -27.96 5.61 11.35
C PRO A 190 -27.36 6.07 10.02
N GLY A 191 -27.76 5.47 8.90
CA GLY A 191 -27.31 5.90 7.57
C GLY A 191 -27.76 7.33 7.19
N LEU A 192 -27.01 7.98 6.32
CA LEU A 192 -27.34 9.29 5.74
C LEU A 192 -27.92 9.12 4.33
N LYS A 193 -29.04 9.81 4.07
CA LYS A 193 -29.60 9.95 2.72
C LYS A 193 -29.18 11.29 2.12
N HIS A 194 -28.75 11.29 0.86
CA HIS A 194 -28.26 12.47 0.14
C HIS A 194 -27.24 13.29 0.95
N PRO A 195 -26.14 12.67 1.41
CA PRO A 195 -25.16 13.35 2.25
C PRO A 195 -24.52 14.53 1.50
N THR A 196 -24.48 15.68 2.16
CA THR A 196 -23.56 16.78 1.83
C THR A 196 -22.35 16.70 2.76
N TYR A 197 -21.23 17.33 2.37
CA TYR A 197 -20.03 17.35 3.21
C TYR A 197 -20.31 17.92 4.61
N ASP A 198 -21.01 19.06 4.69
CA ASP A 198 -21.38 19.66 5.98
C ASP A 198 -22.29 18.77 6.82
N LEU A 199 -23.22 18.05 6.19
CA LEU A 199 -24.09 17.10 6.89
C LEU A 199 -23.29 15.93 7.43
N LEU A 200 -22.36 15.39 6.64
CA LEU A 200 -21.47 14.32 7.07
C LEU A 200 -20.59 14.77 8.24
N VAL A 201 -19.93 15.93 8.16
CA VAL A 201 -19.08 16.43 9.25
C VAL A 201 -19.88 16.63 10.54
N LYS A 202 -21.08 17.21 10.46
CA LYS A 202 -21.98 17.34 11.63
C LYS A 202 -22.36 15.98 12.20
N TYR A 203 -22.68 15.02 11.33
CA TYR A 203 -23.00 13.65 11.73
C TYR A 203 -21.82 12.99 12.46
N LEU A 204 -20.60 13.09 11.90
CA LEU A 204 -19.40 12.50 12.48
C LEU A 204 -19.10 13.12 13.85
N HIS A 205 -19.18 14.43 14.02
CA HIS A 205 -19.01 15.05 15.34
C HIS A 205 -20.09 14.64 16.35
N GLN A 206 -21.32 14.40 15.90
CA GLN A 206 -22.42 13.98 16.76
C GLN A 206 -22.26 12.53 17.24
N HIS A 207 -21.89 11.63 16.35
CA HIS A 207 -21.91 10.19 16.63
C HIS A 207 -20.52 9.60 16.93
N LEU A 208 -19.45 10.31 16.56
CA LEU A 208 -18.06 9.92 16.79
C LEU A 208 -17.34 10.97 17.66
N PRO A 209 -17.71 11.11 18.95
CA PRO A 209 -17.25 12.24 19.78
C PRO A 209 -15.73 12.28 20.01
N GLU A 210 -15.04 11.14 19.91
CA GLU A 210 -13.57 11.07 20.05
C GLU A 210 -12.84 11.33 18.70
N LEU A 211 -13.57 11.45 17.59
CA LEU A 211 -13.03 11.84 16.30
C LEU A 211 -12.84 13.36 16.27
N LYS A 212 -11.62 13.82 16.56
CA LYS A 212 -11.30 15.26 16.63
C LYS A 212 -11.26 15.95 15.27
N ASP A 213 -10.82 15.20 14.26
CA ASP A 213 -10.68 15.68 12.88
C ASP A 213 -11.01 14.52 11.93
N VAL A 214 -11.53 14.83 10.74
CA VAL A 214 -11.78 13.83 9.70
C VAL A 214 -10.49 13.25 9.12
N GLY A 215 -9.33 13.87 9.36
CA GLY A 215 -8.02 13.38 8.97
C GLY A 215 -7.57 13.84 7.59
N GLU A 216 -6.25 13.83 7.41
CA GLU A 216 -5.60 14.09 6.12
C GLU A 216 -5.97 12.99 5.12
N GLY A 217 -6.21 13.37 3.86
CA GLY A 217 -6.59 12.42 2.80
C GLY A 217 -8.09 12.11 2.72
N PHE A 218 -8.89 12.52 3.72
CA PHE A 218 -10.34 12.53 3.54
C PHE A 218 -10.72 13.52 2.43
N PRO A 219 -11.73 13.24 1.59
CA PRO A 219 -12.11 14.12 0.49
C PRO A 219 -12.42 15.53 0.98
N SER A 220 -11.91 16.53 0.28
CA SER A 220 -12.35 17.91 0.47
C SER A 220 -13.84 18.05 0.19
N ALA A 221 -14.45 19.14 0.64
CA ALA A 221 -15.88 19.40 0.38
C ALA A 221 -16.23 19.38 -1.12
N ALA A 222 -15.32 19.86 -1.97
CA ALA A 222 -15.49 19.84 -3.43
C ALA A 222 -15.45 18.40 -3.96
N GLU A 223 -14.43 17.61 -3.62
CA GLU A 223 -14.29 16.22 -4.04
C GLU A 223 -15.44 15.35 -3.53
N PHE A 224 -15.85 15.53 -2.28
CA PHE A 224 -17.00 14.82 -1.72
C PHE A 224 -18.30 15.13 -2.48
N THR A 225 -18.50 16.40 -2.85
CA THR A 225 -19.65 16.81 -3.66
C THR A 225 -19.60 16.20 -5.05
N GLU A 226 -18.42 16.12 -5.67
CA GLU A 226 -18.21 15.47 -6.97
C GLU A 226 -18.51 13.96 -6.93
N ARG A 227 -18.28 13.29 -5.78
CA ARG A 227 -18.62 11.87 -5.58
C ARG A 227 -20.11 11.56 -5.62
N ARG A 228 -20.99 12.55 -5.41
CA ARG A 228 -22.46 12.43 -5.57
C ARG A 228 -23.08 11.19 -4.90
N PHE A 229 -22.66 10.87 -3.68
CA PHE A 229 -23.23 9.78 -2.91
C PHE A 229 -24.76 9.94 -2.78
N GLU A 230 -25.51 8.90 -3.16
CA GLU A 230 -26.97 8.88 -2.94
C GLU A 230 -27.29 8.59 -1.46
N SER A 231 -26.48 7.73 -0.84
CA SER A 231 -26.55 7.42 0.59
C SER A 231 -25.20 6.98 1.11
N LEU A 232 -25.00 7.15 2.42
CA LEU A 232 -23.88 6.60 3.17
C LEU A 232 -24.38 5.73 4.31
N SER A 233 -23.77 4.56 4.45
CA SER A 233 -23.99 3.64 5.56
C SER A 233 -22.72 3.54 6.40
N PHE A 234 -22.87 3.14 7.66
CA PHE A 234 -21.82 3.17 8.66
C PHE A 234 -21.79 1.85 9.42
N GLU A 235 -20.65 1.18 9.40
CA GLU A 235 -20.43 -0.08 10.11
C GLU A 235 -19.41 0.12 11.23
N ARG A 236 -19.79 -0.29 12.43
CA ARG A 236 -18.96 -0.20 13.63
C ARG A 236 -18.16 -1.49 13.78
N LEU A 237 -16.85 -1.39 13.90
CA LEU A 237 -15.92 -2.52 13.98
C LEU A 237 -14.94 -2.34 15.14
N HIS A 238 -14.29 -3.43 15.55
CA HIS A 238 -13.29 -3.51 16.62
C HIS A 238 -13.74 -2.86 17.92
N GLY A 239 -14.96 -3.16 18.36
CA GLY A 239 -15.56 -2.57 19.54
C GLY A 239 -15.82 -1.08 19.41
N GLY A 240 -15.95 -0.57 18.18
CA GLY A 240 -16.18 0.85 17.87
C GLY A 240 -14.93 1.70 17.81
N ARG A 241 -13.76 1.08 17.65
CA ARG A 241 -12.49 1.77 17.41
C ARG A 241 -12.26 2.10 15.94
N VAL A 242 -12.97 1.38 15.06
CA VAL A 242 -12.97 1.58 13.62
C VAL A 242 -14.40 1.76 13.14
N VAL A 243 -14.59 2.69 12.21
CA VAL A 243 -15.87 2.89 11.50
C VAL A 243 -15.62 2.83 10.01
N ALA A 244 -16.34 1.96 9.31
CA ALA A 244 -16.36 1.92 7.85
C ALA A 244 -17.56 2.72 7.34
N LEU A 245 -17.29 3.75 6.54
CA LEU A 245 -18.31 4.50 5.80
C LEU A 245 -18.37 3.95 4.39
N HIS A 246 -19.54 3.55 3.91
CA HIS A 246 -19.65 3.03 2.56
C HIS A 246 -20.83 3.59 1.78
N GLY A 247 -20.60 3.82 0.48
CA GLY A 247 -21.54 4.47 -0.43
C GLY A 247 -21.24 4.16 -1.88
N LEU A 248 -22.27 4.25 -2.73
CA LEU A 248 -22.13 4.14 -4.17
C LEU A 248 -21.80 5.51 -4.77
N ILE A 249 -20.70 5.56 -5.51
CA ILE A 249 -20.32 6.67 -6.38
C ILE A 249 -20.81 6.32 -7.80
N PRO A 250 -21.71 7.12 -8.39
CA PRO A 250 -22.23 6.84 -9.73
C PRO A 250 -21.13 7.02 -10.80
N ALA A 251 -21.38 6.46 -11.99
CA ALA A 251 -20.48 6.58 -13.12
C ALA A 251 -20.23 8.05 -13.49
N ALA A 252 -18.98 8.36 -13.87
CA ALA A 252 -18.57 9.69 -14.29
C ALA A 252 -17.67 9.61 -15.54
N GLY A 253 -18.18 10.06 -16.68
CA GLY A 253 -17.48 9.93 -17.96
C GLY A 253 -17.27 8.47 -18.33
N GLU A 254 -16.01 8.09 -18.59
CA GLU A 254 -15.62 6.72 -18.92
C GLU A 254 -15.40 5.83 -17.67
N ARG A 255 -15.43 6.40 -16.46
CA ARG A 255 -15.23 5.63 -15.23
C ARG A 255 -16.50 4.87 -14.85
N PRO A 256 -16.42 3.55 -14.58
CA PRO A 256 -17.54 2.79 -14.06
C PRO A 256 -17.95 3.31 -12.68
N PRO A 257 -19.19 3.06 -12.24
CA PRO A 257 -19.56 3.34 -10.86
C PRO A 257 -18.73 2.46 -9.91
N VAL A 258 -18.51 2.97 -8.71
CA VAL A 258 -17.74 2.28 -7.67
C VAL A 258 -18.47 2.34 -6.34
N VAL A 259 -18.40 1.27 -5.57
CA VAL A 259 -18.67 1.33 -4.13
C VAL A 259 -17.37 1.72 -3.45
N GLU A 260 -17.41 2.81 -2.70
CA GLU A 260 -16.30 3.24 -1.87
C GLU A 260 -16.55 2.82 -0.42
N VAL A 261 -15.50 2.35 0.25
CA VAL A 261 -15.47 2.06 1.68
C VAL A 261 -14.33 2.85 2.30
N SER A 262 -14.66 3.93 3.02
CA SER A 262 -13.71 4.77 3.74
C SER A 262 -13.57 4.30 5.19
N TRP A 263 -12.33 4.10 5.64
CA TRP A 263 -12.01 3.62 6.98
C TRP A 263 -11.62 4.77 7.90
N MET A 264 -12.28 4.85 9.06
CA MET A 264 -12.01 5.87 10.08
C MET A 264 -11.52 5.22 11.37
N THR A 265 -10.53 5.85 11.99
CA THR A 265 -10.02 5.52 13.33
C THR A 265 -10.02 6.76 14.22
N GLY A 266 -9.56 6.65 15.46
CA GLY A 266 -9.32 7.82 16.34
C GLY A 266 -8.33 8.85 15.78
N ARG A 267 -7.60 8.52 14.72
CA ARG A 267 -6.68 9.45 14.03
C ARG A 267 -7.34 10.22 12.88
N GLY A 268 -8.60 9.94 12.57
CA GLY A 268 -9.26 10.42 11.35
C GLY A 268 -9.40 9.32 10.31
N PHE A 269 -9.54 9.75 9.05
CA PHE A 269 -9.49 8.95 7.86
C PHE A 269 -8.14 8.27 7.75
N ASP A 270 -8.20 7.01 7.35
CA ASP A 270 -7.05 6.15 7.21
C ASP A 270 -6.82 5.86 5.72
N HIS A 271 -7.76 5.17 5.08
CA HIS A 271 -7.76 4.92 3.63
C HIS A 271 -9.17 4.63 3.12
N ALA A 272 -9.29 4.45 1.80
CA ALA A 272 -10.52 3.99 1.17
C ALA A 272 -10.27 2.84 0.19
N ASP A 273 -11.13 1.82 0.23
CA ASP A 273 -11.23 0.81 -0.82
C ASP A 273 -12.27 1.24 -1.86
N THR A 274 -12.00 0.95 -3.13
CA THR A 274 -12.94 1.19 -4.24
C THR A 274 -13.21 -0.11 -4.99
N ILE A 275 -14.49 -0.46 -5.11
CA ILE A 275 -14.94 -1.69 -5.76
C ILE A 275 -15.75 -1.30 -7.00
N PRO A 276 -15.26 -1.60 -8.21
CA PRO A 276 -16.01 -1.31 -9.43
C PRO A 276 -17.27 -2.16 -9.51
N CYS A 277 -18.36 -1.57 -9.99
CA CYS A 277 -19.64 -2.24 -10.13
C CYS A 277 -20.37 -1.87 -11.43
N ASP A 278 -21.40 -2.63 -11.76
CA ASP A 278 -22.26 -2.36 -12.91
C ASP A 278 -23.17 -1.15 -12.64
N PRO A 279 -23.45 -0.31 -13.65
CA PRO A 279 -24.34 0.83 -13.50
C PRO A 279 -25.80 0.41 -13.27
N GLY A 280 -26.49 1.18 -12.42
CA GLY A 280 -27.93 1.02 -12.16
C GLY A 280 -28.30 -0.17 -11.28
N VAL A 281 -27.32 -0.89 -10.71
CA VAL A 281 -27.56 -2.00 -9.79
C VAL A 281 -27.21 -1.57 -8.36
N ALA A 282 -28.13 -1.77 -7.42
CA ALA A 282 -27.87 -1.50 -6.02
C ALA A 282 -26.82 -2.48 -5.46
N TYR A 283 -25.92 -1.97 -4.62
CA TYR A 283 -24.99 -2.79 -3.87
C TYR A 283 -25.57 -3.14 -2.49
N PHE A 284 -24.98 -4.13 -1.84
CA PHE A 284 -25.29 -4.50 -0.46
C PHE A 284 -24.02 -4.50 0.38
N GLY A 285 -23.99 -3.67 1.43
CA GLY A 285 -22.89 -3.60 2.40
C GLY A 285 -23.40 -3.93 3.81
N ARG A 286 -22.67 -4.76 4.56
CA ARG A 286 -22.96 -5.02 5.99
C ARG A 286 -21.72 -5.49 6.74
N ALA A 287 -21.66 -5.24 8.05
CA ALA A 287 -20.73 -5.97 8.92
C ALA A 287 -21.09 -7.46 8.99
N VAL A 288 -20.09 -8.33 8.87
CA VAL A 288 -20.22 -9.79 9.07
C VAL A 288 -19.97 -10.14 10.54
N ASN A 289 -18.96 -9.51 11.11
CA ASN A 289 -18.55 -9.63 12.50
C ASN A 289 -17.91 -8.29 12.92
N ASP A 290 -17.25 -8.25 14.09
CA ASP A 290 -16.59 -7.05 14.59
C ASP A 290 -15.27 -6.72 13.87
N GLU A 291 -14.93 -7.40 12.76
CA GLU A 291 -13.66 -7.23 12.04
C GLU A 291 -13.85 -6.96 10.54
N LEU A 292 -14.96 -7.43 9.96
CA LEU A 292 -15.15 -7.50 8.51
C LEU A 292 -16.48 -6.88 8.06
N ILE A 293 -16.41 -6.21 6.91
CA ILE A 293 -17.57 -5.83 6.09
C ILE A 293 -17.63 -6.71 4.84
N GLU A 294 -18.84 -7.17 4.49
CA GLU A 294 -19.15 -7.77 3.19
C GLU A 294 -19.78 -6.71 2.29
N VAL A 295 -19.18 -6.49 1.13
CA VAL A 295 -19.71 -5.63 0.07
C VAL A 295 -20.01 -6.51 -1.15
N THR A 296 -21.28 -6.65 -1.48
CA THR A 296 -21.73 -7.37 -2.67
C THR A 296 -22.17 -6.39 -3.74
N VAL A 297 -21.55 -6.50 -4.91
CA VAL A 297 -21.83 -5.69 -6.10
C VAL A 297 -22.21 -6.60 -7.26
N ALA A 298 -22.90 -6.05 -8.26
CA ALA A 298 -22.91 -6.66 -9.58
C ALA A 298 -21.68 -6.18 -10.36
N TRP A 299 -20.98 -7.08 -11.03
CA TRP A 299 -19.89 -6.75 -11.94
C TRP A 299 -19.95 -7.70 -13.14
N GLN A 300 -19.95 -7.14 -14.35
CA GLN A 300 -20.08 -7.89 -15.60
C GLN A 300 -21.30 -8.84 -15.61
N GLY A 301 -22.41 -8.38 -15.03
CA GLY A 301 -23.68 -9.11 -14.95
C GLY A 301 -23.70 -10.24 -13.93
N LYS A 302 -22.70 -10.35 -13.04
CA LYS A 302 -22.63 -11.38 -12.00
C LYS A 302 -22.48 -10.77 -10.62
N PRO A 303 -23.02 -11.39 -9.56
CA PRO A 303 -22.77 -10.95 -8.20
C PRO A 303 -21.33 -11.29 -7.78
N HIS A 304 -20.64 -10.31 -7.22
CA HIS A 304 -19.31 -10.44 -6.62
C HIS A 304 -19.36 -9.93 -5.19
N THR A 305 -18.91 -10.76 -4.24
CA THR A 305 -18.83 -10.40 -2.82
C THR A 305 -17.37 -10.18 -2.44
N HIS A 306 -17.09 -9.00 -1.92
CA HIS A 306 -15.79 -8.59 -1.40
C HIS A 306 -15.87 -8.58 0.12
N ARG A 307 -14.91 -9.24 0.78
CA ARG A 307 -14.72 -9.16 2.22
C ARG A 307 -13.58 -8.21 2.50
N LEU A 308 -13.87 -7.16 3.26
CA LEU A 308 -12.89 -6.12 3.57
C LEU A 308 -12.74 -6.03 5.08
N SER A 309 -11.53 -5.72 5.50
CA SER A 309 -11.17 -5.32 6.86
C SER A 309 -10.48 -3.95 6.79
N VAL A 310 -10.26 -3.31 7.94
CA VAL A 310 -9.40 -2.13 8.02
C VAL A 310 -7.95 -2.39 7.59
N ARG A 311 -7.58 -3.65 7.33
CA ARG A 311 -6.27 -4.03 6.78
C ARG A 311 -6.33 -4.38 5.28
N GLY A 312 -7.43 -4.07 4.62
CA GLY A 312 -7.71 -4.40 3.21
C GLY A 312 -8.51 -5.70 3.04
N HIS A 313 -8.47 -6.25 1.82
CA HIS A 313 -9.17 -7.48 1.43
C HIS A 313 -8.78 -8.68 2.30
N ALA A 314 -9.80 -9.36 2.84
CA ALA A 314 -9.69 -10.56 3.67
C ALA A 314 -9.98 -11.86 2.91
#